data_AF-A0A2U0HYT7-F1
#
_entry.id   AF-A0A2U0HYT7-F1
#
_cell.length_a   1.000
_cell.length_b   1.000
_cell.length_c   1.000
_cell.angle_alpha   90.00
_cell.angle_beta   90.00
_cell.angle_gamma   90.00
#
_symmetry.space_group_name_H-M   'P 1'
#
loop_
_entity.id
_entity.type
_entity.pdbx_description
1 polymer ?
#
loop_
_entity_poly.entity_id
_entity_poly.type
_entity_poly.pdbx_seq_one_letter_code
_entity_poly.pdbx_strand_id
1 'polypeptide(L)'
;MELEIDIKIYLKSAFESGFKIVESKDLGMAKFCRLEYPILNMEIWNDRFDYDATIEYNDQKYNVIHLANFLNEKKGKYIFYDFGFETREINAKRFLTQLNEIMISEFDIFLDFLFNLTTEKQAEFEKYCEKTNLEANGF
;
A
#
# COMPACT_ATOMS: atom_id res chain seq x y z
N MET A 1 9.51 -18.54 4.22
CA MET A 1 9.11 -17.28 4.87
C MET A 1 10.04 -16.16 4.40
N GLU A 2 9.96 -15.84 3.11
CA GLU A 2 10.83 -14.86 2.44
C GLU A 2 10.22 -13.46 2.51
N LEU A 3 8.93 -13.33 2.19
CA LEU A 3 8.20 -12.06 2.25
C LEU A 3 8.31 -11.39 3.62
N GLU A 4 8.16 -12.13 4.72
CA GLU A 4 8.30 -11.56 6.07
C GLU A 4 9.68 -10.92 6.29
N ILE A 5 10.75 -11.55 5.76
CA ILE A 5 12.11 -11.05 5.86
C ILE A 5 12.24 -9.77 5.02
N ASP A 6 11.74 -9.77 3.79
CA ASP A 6 11.76 -8.59 2.93
C ASP A 6 11.01 -7.41 3.58
N ILE A 7 9.82 -7.66 4.12
CA ILE A 7 9.04 -6.66 4.85
C ILE A 7 9.85 -6.07 6.02
N LYS A 8 10.49 -6.91 6.83
CA LYS A 8 11.34 -6.44 7.96
C LYS A 8 12.53 -5.59 7.50
N ILE A 9 13.11 -5.90 6.34
CA ILE A 9 14.24 -5.15 5.78
C ILE A 9 13.79 -3.80 5.24
N TYR A 10 12.75 -3.79 4.40
CA TYR A 10 12.38 -2.62 3.62
C TYR A 10 11.40 -1.68 4.34
N LEU A 11 10.53 -2.18 5.23
CA LEU A 11 9.58 -1.36 6.00
C LEU A 11 10.06 -1.03 7.41
N LYS A 12 11.39 -0.89 7.61
CA LYS A 12 12.00 -0.63 8.92
C LYS A 12 11.37 0.57 9.65
N SER A 13 11.06 1.63 8.91
CA SER A 13 10.46 2.83 9.48
C SER A 13 9.02 2.60 9.95
N ALA A 14 8.23 1.76 9.26
CA ALA A 14 6.90 1.38 9.76
C ALA A 14 6.99 0.64 11.11
N PHE A 15 7.98 -0.25 11.28
CA PHE A 15 8.23 -0.92 12.57
C PHE A 15 8.68 0.06 13.66
N GLU A 16 9.54 1.01 13.34
CA GLU A 16 9.96 2.08 14.25
C GLU A 16 8.78 2.97 14.67
N SER A 17 7.82 3.18 13.76
CA SER A 17 6.54 3.88 14.01
C SER A 17 5.49 3.03 14.74
N GLY A 18 5.81 1.77 15.10
CA GLY A 18 4.98 0.94 15.96
C GLY A 18 4.12 -0.12 15.27
N PHE A 19 4.23 -0.29 13.95
CA PHE A 19 3.60 -1.43 13.27
C PHE A 19 4.21 -2.76 13.72
N LYS A 20 3.40 -3.82 13.76
CA LYS A 20 3.83 -5.19 14.08
C LYS A 20 3.30 -6.17 13.06
N ILE A 21 4.11 -7.14 12.66
CA ILE A 21 3.59 -8.26 11.85
C ILE A 21 2.71 -9.12 12.76
N VAL A 22 1.44 -9.27 12.39
CA VAL A 22 0.47 -10.10 13.12
C VAL A 22 0.09 -11.37 12.37
N GLU A 23 0.33 -11.41 11.06
CA GLU A 23 0.04 -12.58 10.24
C GLU A 23 0.95 -12.66 9.02
N SER A 24 1.41 -13.86 8.69
CA SER A 24 2.04 -14.15 7.41
C SER A 24 1.57 -15.50 6.89
N LYS A 25 1.20 -15.56 5.61
CA LYS A 25 0.72 -16.76 4.93
C LYS A 25 1.44 -16.95 3.61
N ASP A 26 1.79 -18.20 3.32
CA ASP A 26 2.22 -18.64 1.99
C ASP A 26 1.09 -19.50 1.40
N LEU A 27 0.47 -19.01 0.33
CA LEU A 27 -0.66 -19.61 -0.35
C LEU A 27 -0.23 -20.26 -1.68
N GLY A 28 1.07 -20.55 -1.83
CA GLY A 28 1.65 -21.16 -3.02
C GLY A 28 1.92 -20.14 -4.12
N MET A 29 0.87 -19.60 -4.76
CA MET A 29 1.02 -18.60 -5.82
C MET A 29 1.00 -17.15 -5.30
N ALA A 30 0.53 -16.95 -4.06
CA ALA A 30 0.52 -15.67 -3.40
C ALA A 30 1.12 -15.78 -2.01
N LYS A 31 1.80 -14.74 -1.57
CA LYS A 31 2.24 -14.54 -0.19
C LYS A 31 1.54 -13.33 0.39
N PHE A 32 1.17 -13.42 1.66
CA PHE A 32 0.44 -12.40 2.37
C PHE A 32 1.15 -12.05 3.67
N CYS A 33 1.18 -10.77 4.01
CA CYS A 33 1.66 -10.26 5.28
C CYS A 33 0.69 -9.19 5.80
N ARG A 34 0.27 -9.30 7.05
CA ARG A 34 -0.53 -8.28 7.73
C ARG A 34 0.28 -7.62 8.84
N LEU A 35 0.36 -6.30 8.77
CA LEU A 35 0.94 -5.44 9.78
C LEU A 35 -0.19 -4.74 10.54
N GLU A 36 -0.08 -4.66 11.86
CA GLU A 36 -1.04 -4.01 12.74
C GLU A 36 -0.42 -2.77 13.40
N TYR A 37 -1.17 -1.69 13.39
CA TYR A 37 -1.00 -0.48 14.19
C TYR A 37 -2.33 -0.27 14.96
N PRO A 38 -2.38 0.35 16.16
CA PRO A 38 -3.54 0.23 17.08
C PRO A 38 -4.96 0.40 16.50
N ILE A 39 -5.10 1.20 15.44
CA ILE A 39 -6.38 1.46 14.77
C ILE A 39 -6.36 1.13 13.26
N LEU A 40 -5.26 0.60 12.74
CA LEU A 40 -5.07 0.33 11.31
C LEU A 40 -4.47 -1.06 11.10
N ASN A 41 -4.96 -1.76 10.08
CA ASN A 41 -4.26 -2.93 9.56
C ASN A 41 -3.72 -2.60 8.18
N MET A 42 -2.45 -2.92 7.92
CA MET A 42 -1.91 -2.88 6.57
C MET A 42 -1.75 -4.30 6.06
N GLU A 43 -2.39 -4.58 4.94
CA GLU A 43 -2.25 -5.84 4.22
C GLU A 43 -1.31 -5.66 3.05
N ILE A 44 -0.29 -6.51 2.96
CA ILE A 44 0.64 -6.55 1.83
C ILE A 44 0.50 -7.90 1.16
N TRP A 45 0.14 -7.85 -0.12
CA TRP A 45 0.02 -9.00 -0.99
C TRP A 45 1.18 -9.02 -1.97
N ASN A 46 1.74 -10.21 -2.16
CA ASN A 46 2.67 -10.53 -3.24
C ASN A 46 2.02 -11.68 -4.01
N ASP A 47 1.27 -11.36 -5.05
CA ASP A 47 0.76 -12.35 -6.00
C ASP A 47 1.82 -12.60 -7.10
N ARG A 48 1.62 -13.64 -7.90
CA ARG A 48 2.53 -14.19 -8.92
C ARG A 48 3.14 -13.15 -9.89
N PHE A 49 2.57 -11.96 -9.95
CA PHE A 49 3.01 -10.85 -10.77
C PHE A 49 3.12 -9.55 -9.96
N ASP A 50 2.20 -9.27 -9.04
CA ASP A 50 2.07 -7.94 -8.46
C ASP A 50 2.23 -7.89 -6.95
N TYR A 51 2.73 -6.74 -6.49
CA TYR A 51 2.63 -6.35 -5.10
C TYR A 51 1.49 -5.34 -4.92
N ASP A 52 0.71 -5.55 -3.89
CA ASP A 52 -0.34 -4.62 -3.47
C ASP A 52 -0.21 -4.35 -1.96
N ALA A 53 -0.58 -3.14 -1.57
CA ALA A 53 -0.64 -2.75 -0.17
C ALA A 53 -1.93 -1.97 0.08
N THR A 54 -2.71 -2.41 1.06
CA THR A 54 -3.93 -1.73 1.50
C THR A 54 -3.85 -1.40 2.98
N ILE A 55 -4.39 -0.24 3.36
CA ILE A 55 -4.66 0.12 4.76
C ILE A 55 -6.16 -0.11 5.00
N GLU A 56 -6.48 -0.83 6.06
CA GLU A 56 -7.82 -1.10 6.54
C GLU A 56 -8.12 -0.20 7.74
N TYR A 57 -9.25 0.51 7.67
CA TYR A 57 -9.78 1.37 8.73
C TYR A 57 -11.31 1.34 8.69
N ASN A 58 -11.96 1.08 9.83
CA ASN A 58 -13.42 0.99 9.95
C ASN A 58 -14.09 0.13 8.85
N ASP A 59 -13.61 -1.10 8.67
CA ASP A 59 -14.07 -2.08 7.66
C ASP A 59 -13.93 -1.62 6.20
N GLN A 60 -13.22 -0.53 5.93
CA GLN A 60 -12.89 -0.06 4.58
C GLN A 60 -11.41 -0.27 4.28
N LYS A 61 -11.10 -0.62 3.02
CA LYS A 61 -9.73 -0.83 2.53
C LYS A 61 -9.34 0.25 1.53
N TYR A 62 -8.17 0.82 1.73
CA TYR A 62 -7.61 1.90 0.92
C TYR A 62 -6.29 1.42 0.34
N ASN A 63 -6.19 1.34 -1.00
CA ASN A 63 -4.91 1.09 -1.64
C ASN A 63 -3.94 2.24 -1.31
N VAL A 64 -2.76 1.87 -0.77
CA VAL A 64 -1.81 2.83 -0.18
C VAL A 64 -1.27 3.81 -1.23
N ILE A 65 -1.04 3.36 -2.46
CA ILE A 65 -0.53 4.21 -3.55
C ILE A 65 -1.60 5.21 -4.00
N HIS A 66 -2.84 4.74 -4.19
CA HIS A 66 -3.97 5.63 -4.51
C HIS A 66 -4.18 6.67 -3.42
N LEU A 67 -4.14 6.25 -2.15
CA LEU A 67 -4.30 7.15 -1.01
C LEU A 67 -3.20 8.21 -0.97
N ALA A 68 -1.93 7.79 -1.14
CA ALA A 68 -0.79 8.70 -1.22
C ALA A 68 -0.93 9.74 -2.34
N ASN A 69 -1.28 9.29 -3.55
CA ASN A 69 -1.42 10.20 -4.69
C ASN A 69 -2.64 11.11 -4.56
N PHE A 70 -3.75 10.62 -4.00
CA PHE A 70 -4.94 11.41 -3.76
C PHE A 70 -4.66 12.57 -2.80
N LEU A 71 -3.95 12.27 -1.70
CA LEU A 71 -3.60 13.24 -0.67
C LEU A 71 -2.51 14.22 -1.12
N ASN A 72 -1.67 13.82 -2.07
CA ASN A 72 -0.68 14.68 -2.72
C ASN A 72 -1.28 15.50 -3.88
N GLU A 73 -2.36 16.25 -3.60
CA GLU A 73 -3.05 17.11 -4.59
C GLU A 73 -3.47 16.39 -5.88
N LYS A 74 -3.68 15.07 -5.85
CA LYS A 74 -4.01 14.24 -7.02
C LYS A 74 -2.90 14.21 -8.09
N LYS A 75 -1.66 14.60 -7.75
CA LYS A 75 -0.49 14.49 -8.63
C LYS A 75 0.16 13.12 -8.42
N GLY A 76 0.38 12.39 -9.51
CA GLY A 76 1.05 11.08 -9.49
C GLY A 76 2.50 11.21 -9.02
N LYS A 77 2.71 11.10 -7.71
CA LYS A 77 4.03 11.10 -7.05
C LYS A 77 4.59 9.69 -6.99
N TYR A 78 3.71 8.71 -6.81
CA TYR A 78 4.01 7.28 -6.77
C TYR A 78 3.32 6.59 -7.95
N ILE A 79 4.01 5.65 -8.60
CA ILE A 79 3.55 4.99 -9.83
C ILE A 79 3.38 3.50 -9.56
N PHE A 80 2.35 2.90 -10.17
CA PHE A 80 2.19 1.46 -10.26
C PHE A 80 3.37 0.86 -11.04
N TYR A 81 4.20 0.06 -10.38
CA TYR A 81 5.21 -0.72 -11.11
C TYR A 81 4.53 -1.96 -11.67
N ASP A 82 4.21 -1.93 -12.97
CA ASP A 82 3.76 -3.12 -13.69
C ASP A 82 4.95 -4.08 -13.83
N PHE A 83 4.83 -5.30 -13.31
CA PHE A 83 5.97 -6.21 -13.18
C PHE A 83 6.24 -6.97 -14.48
N GLY A 84 7.22 -6.51 -15.26
CA GLY A 84 7.78 -7.28 -16.38
C GLY A 84 8.46 -8.59 -15.93
N PHE A 85 8.34 -9.64 -16.75
CA PHE A 85 8.81 -11.01 -16.42
C PHE A 85 10.30 -11.11 -16.05
N GLU A 86 11.17 -10.25 -16.58
CA GLU A 86 12.63 -10.39 -16.48
C GLU A 86 13.27 -9.75 -15.23
N THR A 87 12.53 -8.94 -14.44
CA THR A 87 13.13 -8.14 -13.33
C THR A 87 12.39 -8.22 -11.99
N ARG A 88 11.64 -9.30 -11.75
CA ARG A 88 10.71 -9.46 -10.61
C ARG A 88 11.31 -9.13 -9.24
N GLU A 89 12.50 -9.64 -8.93
CA GLU A 89 13.14 -9.41 -7.63
C GLU A 89 13.54 -7.94 -7.42
N ILE A 90 14.04 -7.27 -8.48
CA ILE A 90 14.41 -5.86 -8.44
C ILE A 90 13.15 -5.00 -8.24
N ASN A 91 12.06 -5.34 -8.91
CA ASN A 91 10.81 -4.60 -8.79
C ASN A 91 10.13 -4.80 -7.44
N ALA A 92 10.22 -6.00 -6.85
CA ALA A 92 9.70 -6.28 -5.51
C ALA A 92 10.39 -5.38 -4.46
N LYS A 93 11.73 -5.30 -4.54
CA LYS A 93 12.54 -4.42 -3.68
C LYS A 93 12.16 -2.95 -3.88
N ARG A 94 11.96 -2.52 -5.13
CA ARG A 94 11.52 -1.15 -5.45
C ARG A 94 10.15 -0.83 -4.87
N PHE A 95 9.18 -1.74 -5.02
CA PHE A 95 7.85 -1.58 -4.45
C PHE A 95 7.91 -1.42 -2.93
N LEU A 96 8.60 -2.34 -2.23
CA LEU A 96 8.69 -2.27 -0.77
C LEU A 96 9.47 -1.04 -0.28
N THR A 97 10.47 -0.59 -1.03
CA THR A 97 11.19 0.65 -0.74
C THR A 97 10.26 1.86 -0.89
N GLN A 98 9.50 1.94 -1.98
CA GLN A 98 8.53 3.01 -2.21
C GLN A 98 7.42 2.99 -1.15
N LEU A 99 6.93 1.82 -0.76
CA LEU A 99 5.96 1.68 0.31
C LEU A 99 6.53 2.22 1.63
N ASN A 100 7.79 1.95 1.94
CA ASN A 100 8.45 2.53 3.12
C ASN A 100 8.50 4.06 3.04
N GLU A 101 8.83 4.62 1.88
CA GLU A 101 8.85 6.07 1.66
C GLU A 101 7.47 6.71 1.86
N ILE A 102 6.41 6.06 1.37
CA ILE A 102 5.03 6.49 1.62
C ILE A 102 4.75 6.49 3.12
N MET A 103 5.10 5.42 3.83
CA MET A 103 4.88 5.34 5.28
C MET A 103 5.72 6.32 6.09
N ILE A 104 6.88 6.74 5.60
CA ILE A 104 7.68 7.79 6.26
C ILE A 104 7.07 9.17 6.04
N SER A 105 6.65 9.46 4.80
CA SER A 105 6.33 10.82 4.37
C SER A 105 4.85 11.18 4.48
N GLU A 106 3.96 10.21 4.34
CA GLU A 106 2.52 10.45 4.22
C GLU A 106 1.70 9.89 5.39
N PHE A 107 2.31 9.13 6.32
CA PHE A 107 1.54 8.38 7.33
C PHE A 107 0.70 9.25 8.26
N ASP A 108 1.23 10.38 8.73
CA ASP A 108 0.44 11.32 9.55
C ASP A 108 -0.73 11.91 8.76
N ILE A 109 -0.54 12.14 7.45
CA ILE A 109 -1.58 12.64 6.54
C ILE A 109 -2.65 11.55 6.31
N PHE A 110 -2.24 10.28 6.22
CA PHE A 110 -3.18 9.16 6.15
C PHE A 110 -4.04 9.09 7.39
N LEU A 111 -3.43 9.17 8.57
CA LEU A 111 -4.17 9.17 9.83
C LEU A 111 -5.15 10.34 9.89
N ASP A 112 -4.71 11.56 9.58
CA ASP A 112 -5.58 12.74 9.59
C ASP A 112 -6.75 12.60 8.61
N PHE A 113 -6.50 12.11 7.39
CA PHE A 113 -7.54 11.84 6.40
C PHE A 113 -8.55 10.80 6.90
N LEU A 114 -8.07 9.68 7.45
CA LEU A 114 -8.93 8.59 7.91
C LEU A 114 -9.76 9.01 9.14
N PHE A 115 -9.18 9.78 10.06
CA PHE A 115 -9.90 10.28 11.24
C PHE A 115 -10.96 11.32 10.89
N ASN A 116 -10.72 12.14 9.87
CA ASN A 116 -11.62 13.21 9.44
C ASN A 116 -12.41 12.85 8.17
N LEU A 117 -12.50 11.56 7.84
CA LEU A 117 -13.13 11.09 6.61
C LEU A 117 -14.62 11.43 6.59
N THR A 118 -15.03 12.23 5.60
CA THR A 118 -16.44 12.52 5.33
C THR A 118 -16.95 11.69 4.15
N THR A 119 -18.27 11.51 4.06
CA THR A 119 -18.91 10.83 2.93
C THR A 119 -18.57 11.49 1.59
N GLU A 120 -18.45 12.83 1.56
CA GLU A 120 -18.07 13.56 0.35
C GLU A 120 -16.63 13.26 -0.07
N LYS A 121 -15.70 13.25 0.90
CA LYS A 121 -14.29 12.93 0.63
C LYS A 121 -14.08 11.48 0.23
N GLN A 122 -14.84 10.56 0.82
CA GLN A 122 -14.87 9.17 0.39
C GLN A 122 -15.31 9.03 -1.07
N ALA A 123 -16.40 9.69 -1.46
CA ALA A 123 -16.88 9.68 -2.84
C ALA A 123 -15.88 10.34 -3.83
N GLU A 124 -15.16 11.38 -3.41
CA GLU A 124 -14.07 11.96 -4.21
C GLU A 124 -12.91 10.97 -4.41
N PHE A 125 -12.53 10.24 -3.36
CA PHE A 125 -11.47 9.24 -3.41
C PHE A 125 -11.83 8.07 -4.32
N GLU A 126 -13.06 7.54 -4.21
CA GLU A 126 -13.56 6.46 -5.08
C GLU A 126 -13.53 6.85 -6.55
N LYS A 127 -14.01 8.05 -6.90
CA LYS A 127 -13.95 8.59 -8.27
C LYS A 127 -12.51 8.75 -8.76
N TYR A 128 -11.60 9.14 -7.86
CA TYR A 128 -10.18 9.24 -8.19
C TYR A 128 -9.60 7.86 -8.54
N CYS A 129 -9.86 6.84 -7.71
CA CYS A 129 -9.44 5.46 -7.97
C CYS A 129 -9.99 4.92 -9.28
N GLU A 130 -11.28 5.10 -9.55
CA GLU A 130 -11.90 4.69 -10.82
C GLU A 130 -11.18 5.31 -12.01
N LYS A 131 -10.95 6.63 -11.95
CA LYS A 131 -10.26 7.36 -13.01
C LYS A 131 -8.84 6.86 -13.23
N THR A 132 -8.02 6.76 -12.18
CA THR A 132 -6.61 6.36 -12.32
C THR A 132 -6.45 4.91 -12.75
N ASN A 133 -7.36 4.02 -12.34
CA ASN A 133 -7.40 2.65 -12.83
C ASN A 133 -7.76 2.58 -14.32
N LEU A 134 -8.68 3.41 -14.81
CA LEU A 134 -8.99 3.49 -16.24
C LEU A 134 -7.79 3.98 -17.05
N GLU A 135 -7.13 5.05 -16.59
CA GLU A 135 -5.93 5.60 -17.23
C GLU A 135 -4.79 4.57 -17.28
N ALA A 136 -4.57 3.81 -16.19
CA ALA A 136 -3.56 2.76 -16.13
C ALA A 136 -3.84 1.61 -17.11
N ASN A 137 -5.12 1.34 -17.40
CA ASN A 137 -5.55 0.32 -18.36
C ASN A 137 -5.66 0.85 -19.81
N GLY A 138 -5.29 2.11 -20.07
CA GLY A 138 -5.26 2.70 -21.41
C GLY A 138 -6.61 3.17 -21.96
N PHE A 139 -7.58 3.47 -21.08
CA PHE A 139 -8.92 3.98 -21.43
C PHE A 139 -9.06 5.48 -21.19
#